data_AF-A0A1A5YBX8-F1
#
_entry.id   AF-A0A1A5YBX8-F1
#
_cell.length_a   1.000
_cell.length_b   1.000
_cell.length_c   1.000
_cell.angle_alpha   90.00
_cell.angle_beta   90.00
_cell.angle_gamma   90.00
#
_symmetry.space_group_name_H-M   'P 1'
#
loop_
_entity.id
_entity.type
_entity.pdbx_description
1 polymer ?
#
loop_
_entity_poly.entity_id
_entity_poly.type
_entity_poly.pdbx_seq_one_letter_code
_entity_poly.pdbx_strand_id
1 'polypeptide(L)'
;MKEQKKAGQGGLSKALAVTLVILVLSLMGNILLLTKNMGFSQGEKVEQGETIIANLEWLRDGLAIWGEALEEMAASDEARGDVRMTAGFMAASLSTVEGSFYSSLFNVMGAAQELQPSNLSNGPGAVSYHMSKLRNLLGDISGGSGALTADEMLELEDAAASIQQLKEAVSEFNFAVKGDRLSMIRLAGGHEWLPVAAKLQELLLVFNEGMTLKLTDL
;
A
#
# COMPACT_ATOMS: atom_id res chain seq x y z
N MET A 1 71.57 55.42 -18.68
CA MET A 1 70.80 55.61 -17.43
C MET A 1 69.37 55.97 -17.79
N LYS A 2 68.41 55.07 -17.58
CA LYS A 2 67.01 55.36 -17.17
C LYS A 2 66.22 54.05 -17.03
N GLU A 3 65.69 53.87 -15.83
CA GLU A 3 64.46 53.18 -15.41
C GLU A 3 64.21 51.71 -15.81
N GLN A 4 64.48 50.81 -14.86
CA GLN A 4 63.68 49.59 -14.70
C GLN A 4 62.50 49.88 -13.75
N LYS A 5 61.27 49.84 -14.28
CA LYS A 5 60.03 49.86 -13.48
C LYS A 5 59.87 48.53 -12.73
N LYS A 6 59.82 48.60 -11.40
CA LYS A 6 59.25 47.55 -10.53
C LYS A 6 57.78 47.35 -10.90
N ALA A 7 57.45 46.26 -11.59
CA ALA A 7 56.08 45.84 -11.81
C ALA A 7 55.66 44.81 -10.74
N GLY A 8 54.83 45.26 -9.79
CA GLY A 8 53.61 44.53 -9.40
C GLY A 8 53.71 43.21 -8.62
N GLN A 9 54.37 43.17 -7.46
CA GLN A 9 54.34 41.99 -6.58
C GLN A 9 53.14 41.96 -5.58
N GLY A 10 52.27 42.97 -5.58
CA GLY A 10 51.13 43.09 -4.64
C GLY A 10 49.74 42.70 -5.18
N GLY A 11 49.60 42.41 -6.48
CA GLY A 11 48.31 42.10 -7.11
C GLY A 11 47.97 40.60 -7.15
N LEU A 12 48.98 39.73 -7.33
CA LEU A 12 48.80 38.28 -7.45
C LEU A 12 48.35 37.61 -6.15
N SER A 13 48.84 38.06 -4.99
CA SER A 13 48.43 37.54 -3.68
C SER A 13 46.97 37.86 -3.36
N LYS A 14 46.49 39.05 -3.76
CA LYS A 14 45.09 39.46 -3.57
C LYS A 14 44.15 38.72 -4.51
N ALA A 15 44.54 38.53 -5.78
CA ALA A 15 43.77 37.75 -6.74
C ALA A 15 43.62 36.29 -6.30
N LEU A 16 44.71 35.68 -5.79
CA LEU A 16 44.70 34.32 -5.25
C LEU A 16 43.80 34.19 -4.01
N ALA A 17 43.85 35.16 -3.10
CA ALA A 17 42.97 35.17 -1.94
C ALA A 17 41.49 35.27 -2.33
N VAL A 18 41.17 36.11 -3.33
CA VAL A 18 39.80 36.27 -3.83
C VAL A 18 39.30 35.01 -4.53
N THR A 19 40.11 34.36 -5.38
CA THR A 19 39.71 33.09 -6.00
C THR A 19 39.53 31.97 -4.97
N LEU A 20 40.34 31.95 -3.91
CA LEU A 20 40.17 30.98 -2.82
C LEU A 20 38.85 31.19 -2.07
N VAL A 21 38.48 32.45 -1.78
CA VAL A 21 37.19 32.78 -1.15
C VAL A 21 36.02 32.38 -2.05
N ILE A 22 36.10 32.66 -3.36
CA ILE A 22 35.06 32.25 -4.33
C ILE A 22 34.94 30.72 -4.38
N LEU A 23 36.07 30.01 -4.34
CA LEU A 23 36.09 28.55 -4.34
C LEU A 23 35.43 27.97 -3.08
N VAL A 24 35.76 28.52 -1.90
CA VAL A 24 35.16 28.10 -0.62
C VAL A 24 33.66 28.39 -0.60
N LEU A 25 33.23 29.56 -1.09
CA LEU A 25 31.81 29.90 -1.18
C LEU A 25 31.05 29.01 -2.16
N SER A 26 31.65 28.64 -3.29
CA SER A 26 31.08 27.69 -4.25
C SER A 26 30.95 26.29 -3.65
N LEU A 27 31.98 25.83 -2.93
CA LEU A 27 31.97 24.55 -2.24
C LEU A 27 30.89 24.50 -1.14
N MET A 28 30.80 25.56 -0.32
CA MET A 28 29.76 25.69 0.71
C MET A 28 28.36 25.74 0.09
N GLY A 29 28.18 26.43 -1.04
CA GLY A 29 26.91 26.48 -1.77
C GLY A 29 26.46 25.09 -2.23
N ASN A 30 27.35 24.30 -2.81
CA ASN A 30 27.04 22.93 -3.23
C ASN A 30 26.70 22.01 -2.04
N ILE A 31 27.42 22.13 -0.93
CA ILE A 31 27.15 21.34 0.29
C ILE A 31 25.79 21.71 0.88
N LEU A 32 25.43 23.00 0.91
CA LEU A 32 24.13 23.46 1.40
C LEU A 32 22.97 22.95 0.52
N LEU A 33 23.14 22.96 -0.81
CA LEU A 33 22.14 22.42 -1.73
C LEU A 33 21.97 20.90 -1.56
N LEU A 34 23.06 20.16 -1.42
CA LEU A 34 23.03 18.73 -1.10
C LEU A 34 22.31 18.44 0.22
N THR A 35 22.61 19.22 1.25
CA THR A 35 22.01 19.06 2.59
C THR A 35 20.50 19.35 2.56
N LYS A 36 20.08 20.41 1.84
CA LYS A 36 18.66 20.74 1.67
C LYS A 36 17.91 19.66 0.90
N ASN A 37 18.51 19.11 -0.17
CA ASN A 37 17.90 18.06 -0.96
C ASN A 37 17.79 16.73 -0.18
N MET A 38 18.81 16.39 0.62
CA MET A 38 18.77 15.25 1.54
C MET A 38 17.71 15.40 2.63
N GLY A 39 17.55 16.60 3.19
CA GLY A 39 16.49 16.88 4.16
C GLY A 39 15.08 16.74 3.56
N PHE A 40 14.87 17.25 2.35
CA PHE A 40 13.58 17.16 1.64
C PHE A 40 13.21 15.71 1.29
N SER A 41 14.14 14.97 0.69
CA SER A 41 13.95 13.54 0.35
C SER A 41 13.76 12.64 1.57
N GLN A 42 14.36 12.96 2.72
CA GLN A 42 14.08 12.23 3.95
C GLN A 42 12.69 12.55 4.53
N GLY A 43 12.22 13.79 4.39
CA GLY A 43 10.85 14.16 4.78
C GLY A 43 9.80 13.41 3.98
N GLU A 44 9.97 13.37 2.65
CA GLU A 44 9.11 12.61 1.74
C GLU A 44 9.08 11.12 2.08
N LYS A 45 10.24 10.51 2.39
CA LYS A 45 10.29 9.12 2.84
C LYS A 45 9.58 8.87 4.17
N VAL A 46 9.61 9.83 5.09
CA VAL A 46 8.86 9.70 6.34
C VAL A 46 7.36 9.70 6.04
N GLU A 47 6.89 10.65 5.22
CA GLU A 47 5.48 10.75 4.81
C GLU A 47 5.01 9.50 4.04
N GLN A 48 5.83 8.96 3.14
CA GLN A 48 5.57 7.69 2.47
C GLN A 48 5.47 6.54 3.47
N GLY A 49 6.38 6.44 4.44
CA GLY A 49 6.34 5.44 5.50
C GLY A 49 5.07 5.55 6.36
N GLU A 50 4.67 6.76 6.73
CA GLU A 50 3.43 7.06 7.46
C GLU A 50 2.19 6.67 6.66
N THR A 51 2.21 6.91 5.35
CA THR A 51 1.13 6.51 4.44
C THR A 51 1.02 4.98 4.33
N ILE A 52 2.14 4.27 4.23
CA ILE A 52 2.16 2.80 4.16
C ILE A 52 1.58 2.21 5.45
N ILE A 53 2.06 2.64 6.61
CA ILE A 53 1.57 2.10 7.90
C ILE A 53 0.09 2.44 8.12
N ALA A 54 -0.35 3.65 7.77
CA ALA A 54 -1.76 4.01 7.84
C ALA A 54 -2.61 3.07 6.97
N ASN A 55 -2.23 2.85 5.70
CA ASN A 55 -2.96 1.93 4.84
C ASN A 55 -2.97 0.49 5.40
N LEU A 56 -1.87 0.00 5.98
CA LEU A 56 -1.85 -1.32 6.62
C LEU A 56 -2.78 -1.38 7.86
N GLU A 57 -2.86 -0.31 8.66
CA GLU A 57 -3.77 -0.23 9.80
C GLU A 57 -5.24 -0.26 9.34
N TRP A 58 -5.60 0.59 8.37
CA TRP A 58 -6.94 0.62 7.79
C TRP A 58 -7.31 -0.71 7.12
N LEU A 59 -6.35 -1.35 6.45
CA LEU A 59 -6.53 -2.66 5.85
C LEU A 59 -6.81 -3.72 6.92
N ARG A 60 -6.01 -3.77 7.98
CA ARG A 60 -6.20 -4.72 9.11
C ARG A 60 -7.60 -4.58 9.71
N ASP A 61 -7.99 -3.35 10.05
CA ASP A 61 -9.25 -3.08 10.71
C ASP A 61 -10.44 -3.37 9.78
N GLY A 62 -10.30 -3.02 8.51
CA GLY A 62 -11.27 -3.34 7.48
C GLY A 62 -11.44 -4.84 7.25
N LEU A 63 -10.35 -5.61 7.17
CA LEU A 63 -10.40 -7.07 7.03
C LEU A 63 -11.04 -7.74 8.25
N ALA A 64 -10.86 -7.20 9.46
CA ALA A 64 -11.51 -7.72 10.65
C ALA A 64 -13.04 -7.57 10.57
N ILE A 65 -13.53 -6.37 10.24
CA ILE A 65 -14.96 -6.08 10.09
C ILE A 65 -15.58 -6.96 8.99
N TRP A 66 -14.90 -7.06 7.84
CA TRP A 66 -15.38 -7.85 6.71
C TRP A 66 -15.37 -9.35 6.98
N GLY A 67 -14.33 -9.85 7.64
CA GLY A 67 -14.24 -11.26 8.03
C GLY A 67 -15.37 -11.65 8.97
N GLU A 68 -15.60 -10.86 10.03
CA GLU A 68 -16.68 -11.09 10.98
C GLU A 68 -18.06 -11.08 10.30
N ALA A 69 -18.31 -10.11 9.41
CA ALA A 69 -19.58 -10.01 8.70
C ALA A 69 -19.82 -11.21 7.75
N LEU A 70 -18.80 -11.66 7.02
CA LEU A 70 -18.92 -12.82 6.14
C LEU A 70 -19.10 -14.12 6.92
N GLU A 71 -18.37 -14.29 8.04
CA GLU A 71 -18.54 -15.44 8.95
C GLU A 71 -19.95 -15.47 9.55
N GLU A 72 -20.48 -14.33 9.99
CA GLU A 72 -21.85 -14.25 10.52
C GLU A 72 -22.89 -14.59 9.45
N MET A 73 -22.69 -14.13 8.21
CA MET A 73 -23.57 -14.48 7.09
C MET A 73 -23.52 -15.97 6.76
N ALA A 74 -22.33 -16.57 6.73
CA ALA A 74 -22.14 -18.00 6.47
C ALA A 74 -22.73 -18.88 7.58
N ALA A 75 -22.68 -18.41 8.84
CA ALA A 75 -23.20 -19.13 9.99
C ALA A 75 -24.70 -18.88 10.26
N SER A 76 -25.35 -17.99 9.51
CA SER A 76 -26.75 -17.65 9.74
C SER A 76 -27.68 -18.77 9.28
N ASP A 77 -28.54 -19.25 10.19
CA ASP A 77 -29.63 -20.15 9.82
C ASP A 77 -30.52 -19.53 8.73
N GLU A 78 -30.86 -20.36 7.74
CA GLU A 78 -31.56 -20.14 6.47
C GLU A 78 -32.78 -19.17 6.48
N ALA A 79 -33.34 -18.82 7.63
CA ALA A 79 -34.60 -18.07 7.74
C ALA A 79 -34.46 -16.54 7.89
N ARG A 80 -33.23 -15.99 7.99
CA ARG A 80 -33.03 -14.55 8.19
C ARG A 80 -32.92 -13.79 6.87
N GLY A 81 -34.00 -13.10 6.49
CA GLY A 81 -33.98 -12.12 5.38
C GLY A 81 -32.90 -11.03 5.54
N ASP A 82 -32.37 -10.87 6.75
CA ASP A 82 -31.29 -9.94 7.08
C ASP A 82 -29.98 -10.28 6.34
N VAL A 83 -29.69 -11.54 6.02
CA VAL A 83 -28.43 -11.94 5.35
C VAL A 83 -28.35 -11.39 3.93
N ARG A 84 -29.44 -11.49 3.15
CA ARG A 84 -29.47 -10.95 1.78
C ARG A 84 -29.38 -9.42 1.78
N MET A 85 -29.99 -8.77 2.78
CA MET A 85 -29.87 -7.32 2.96
C MET A 85 -28.43 -6.92 3.32
N THR A 86 -27.79 -7.63 4.24
CA THR A 86 -26.38 -7.43 4.60
C THR A 86 -25.46 -7.63 3.39
N ALA A 87 -25.68 -8.69 2.62
CA ALA A 87 -24.94 -8.94 1.37
C ALA A 87 -25.06 -7.76 0.40
N GLY A 88 -26.28 -7.21 0.23
CA GLY A 88 -26.52 -6.04 -0.62
C GLY A 88 -25.82 -4.78 -0.12
N PHE A 89 -25.84 -4.53 1.20
CA PHE A 89 -25.12 -3.42 1.81
C PHE A 89 -23.60 -3.55 1.61
N MET A 90 -23.06 -4.75 1.84
CA MET A 90 -21.64 -5.02 1.66
C MET A 90 -21.23 -4.89 0.19
N ALA A 91 -21.98 -5.45 -0.76
CA ALA A 91 -21.74 -5.28 -2.19
C ALA A 91 -21.74 -3.80 -2.62
N ALA A 92 -22.67 -3.00 -2.09
CA ALA A 92 -22.71 -1.57 -2.32
C ALA A 92 -21.49 -0.85 -1.75
N SER A 93 -21.02 -1.23 -0.56
CA SER A 93 -19.84 -0.63 0.08
C SER A 93 -18.52 -0.92 -0.67
N LEU A 94 -18.44 -2.01 -1.44
CA LEU A 94 -17.31 -2.27 -2.36
C LEU A 94 -17.34 -1.38 -3.60
N SER A 95 -18.49 -0.79 -3.91
CA SER A 95 -18.64 0.12 -5.06
C SER A 95 -18.24 1.55 -4.71
N THR A 96 -18.16 1.90 -3.42
CA THR A 96 -17.63 3.18 -2.95
C THR A 96 -16.12 3.08 -2.74
N VAL A 97 -15.38 3.80 -3.58
CA VAL A 97 -13.90 3.83 -3.57
C VAL A 97 -13.37 4.49 -2.30
N GLU A 98 -14.13 5.39 -1.67
CA GLU A 98 -13.70 6.13 -0.49
C GLU A 98 -14.06 5.36 0.80
N GLY A 99 -13.03 5.01 1.59
CA GLY A 99 -13.19 4.52 2.95
C GLY A 99 -13.35 3.00 3.13
N SER A 100 -13.29 2.21 2.06
CA SER A 100 -13.30 0.75 2.14
C SER A 100 -11.88 0.18 2.30
N PHE A 101 -11.76 -0.99 2.94
CA PHE A 101 -10.50 -1.75 3.04
C PHE A 101 -9.88 -2.05 1.66
N TYR A 102 -10.71 -2.05 0.60
CA TYR A 102 -10.27 -2.09 -0.80
C TYR A 102 -9.29 -0.97 -1.13
N SER A 103 -9.59 0.28 -0.77
CA SER A 103 -8.70 1.41 -1.07
C SER A 103 -7.33 1.23 -0.43
N SER A 104 -7.30 0.77 0.83
CA SER A 104 -6.08 0.48 1.56
C SER A 104 -5.30 -0.69 0.97
N LEU A 105 -5.97 -1.79 0.61
CA LEU A 105 -5.34 -2.93 -0.05
C LEU A 105 -4.75 -2.53 -1.42
N PHE A 106 -5.51 -1.77 -2.21
CA PHE A 106 -5.07 -1.28 -3.51
C PHE A 106 -3.85 -0.37 -3.38
N ASN A 107 -3.85 0.54 -2.41
CA ASN A 107 -2.72 1.44 -2.13
C ASN A 107 -1.47 0.68 -1.69
N VAL A 108 -1.61 -0.30 -0.79
CA VAL A 108 -0.49 -1.16 -0.35
C VAL A 108 0.09 -1.91 -1.55
N MET A 109 -0.76 -2.54 -2.37
CA MET A 109 -0.30 -3.28 -3.54
C MET A 109 0.31 -2.38 -4.62
N GLY A 110 -0.22 -1.18 -4.81
CA GLY A 110 0.33 -0.18 -5.72
C GLY A 110 1.73 0.27 -5.29
N ALA A 111 1.88 0.65 -4.03
CA ALA A 111 3.18 1.00 -3.46
C ALA A 111 4.18 -0.17 -3.56
N ALA A 112 3.72 -1.40 -3.37
CA ALA A 112 4.57 -2.58 -3.47
C ALA A 112 5.04 -2.83 -4.91
N GLN A 113 4.15 -2.65 -5.88
CA GLN A 113 4.47 -2.74 -7.30
C GLN A 113 5.49 -1.67 -7.72
N GLU A 114 5.38 -0.45 -7.21
CA GLU A 114 6.36 0.62 -7.50
C GLU A 114 7.77 0.26 -7.00
N LEU A 115 7.87 -0.39 -5.84
CA LEU A 115 9.15 -0.81 -5.26
C LEU A 115 9.69 -2.12 -5.87
N GLN A 116 8.82 -3.05 -6.28
CA GLN A 116 9.18 -4.36 -6.84
C GLN A 116 8.38 -4.70 -8.10
N PRO A 117 8.56 -3.97 -9.21
CA PRO A 117 7.73 -4.11 -10.40
C PRO A 117 7.84 -5.48 -11.09
N SER A 118 8.96 -6.20 -10.91
CA SER A 118 9.13 -7.55 -11.47
C SER A 118 8.38 -8.63 -10.67
N ASN A 119 8.28 -8.47 -9.34
CA ASN A 119 7.75 -9.49 -8.45
C ASN A 119 6.26 -9.26 -8.17
N LEU A 120 5.81 -8.01 -8.20
CA LEU A 120 4.46 -7.57 -7.82
C LEU A 120 3.74 -6.85 -8.96
N SER A 121 4.05 -7.22 -10.20
CA SER A 121 3.57 -6.58 -11.43
C SER A 121 2.04 -6.55 -11.59
N ASN A 122 1.33 -7.45 -10.92
CA ASN A 122 -0.13 -7.57 -11.01
C ASN A 122 -0.84 -7.32 -9.67
N GLY A 123 -0.18 -6.69 -8.69
CA GLY A 123 -0.74 -6.45 -7.37
C GLY A 123 -2.11 -5.74 -7.42
N PRO A 124 -2.17 -4.48 -7.92
CA PRO A 124 -3.43 -3.73 -8.04
C PRO A 124 -4.49 -4.44 -8.89
N GLY A 125 -4.08 -5.11 -9.97
CA GLY A 125 -4.98 -5.89 -10.83
C GLY A 125 -5.63 -7.06 -10.10
N ALA A 126 -4.85 -7.80 -9.31
CA ALA A 126 -5.36 -8.90 -8.47
C ALA A 126 -6.36 -8.39 -7.42
N VAL A 127 -6.11 -7.22 -6.83
CA VAL A 127 -7.04 -6.58 -5.88
C VAL A 127 -8.36 -6.20 -6.57
N SER A 128 -8.30 -5.50 -7.71
CA SER A 128 -9.51 -5.11 -8.44
C SER A 128 -10.34 -6.31 -8.89
N TYR A 129 -9.69 -7.38 -9.34
CA TYR A 129 -10.38 -8.59 -9.75
C TYR A 129 -11.01 -9.33 -8.55
N HIS A 130 -10.29 -9.46 -7.43
CA HIS A 130 -10.80 -10.04 -6.19
C HIS A 130 -12.05 -9.29 -5.68
N MET A 131 -12.00 -7.96 -5.62
CA MET A 131 -13.16 -7.17 -5.17
C MET A 131 -14.34 -7.24 -6.13
N SER A 132 -14.08 -7.28 -7.44
CA SER A 132 -15.13 -7.48 -8.43
C SER A 132 -15.85 -8.82 -8.20
N LYS A 133 -15.10 -9.89 -7.94
CA LYS A 133 -15.66 -11.19 -7.60
C LYS A 133 -16.47 -11.18 -6.31
N LEU A 134 -15.90 -10.66 -5.22
CA LEU A 134 -16.58 -10.57 -3.94
C LEU A 134 -17.87 -9.74 -4.03
N ARG A 135 -17.82 -8.60 -4.76
CA ARG A 135 -19.00 -7.77 -5.01
C ARG A 135 -20.06 -8.52 -5.80
N ASN A 136 -19.67 -9.24 -6.86
CA ASN A 136 -20.63 -9.98 -7.68
C ASN A 136 -21.29 -11.09 -6.87
N LEU A 137 -20.50 -11.89 -6.13
CA LEU A 137 -21.00 -12.89 -5.18
C LEU A 137 -22.07 -12.31 -4.24
N LEU A 138 -21.72 -11.24 -3.53
CA LEU A 138 -22.62 -10.60 -2.57
C LEU A 138 -23.84 -9.96 -3.25
N GLY A 139 -23.68 -9.46 -4.47
CA GLY A 139 -24.77 -8.94 -5.31
C GLY A 139 -25.74 -10.03 -5.74
N ASP A 140 -25.24 -11.19 -6.14
CA ASP A 140 -26.03 -12.35 -6.54
C ASP A 140 -26.83 -12.88 -5.34
N ILE A 141 -26.18 -13.02 -4.18
CA ILE A 141 -26.85 -13.35 -2.90
C ILE A 141 -27.91 -12.30 -2.54
N SER A 142 -27.61 -11.01 -2.70
CA SER A 142 -28.58 -9.95 -2.41
C SER A 142 -29.79 -9.98 -3.35
N GLY A 143 -29.59 -10.38 -4.61
CA GLY A 143 -30.63 -10.43 -5.64
C GLY A 143 -31.50 -11.70 -5.60
N GLY A 144 -31.02 -12.75 -4.92
CA GLY A 144 -31.79 -13.97 -4.71
C GLY A 144 -32.99 -13.79 -3.76
N SER A 145 -33.76 -14.86 -3.59
CA SER A 145 -34.99 -14.84 -2.79
C SER A 145 -35.06 -16.01 -1.82
N GLY A 146 -35.66 -15.80 -0.65
CA GLY A 146 -35.81 -16.83 0.38
C GLY A 146 -34.50 -17.12 1.12
N ALA A 147 -34.39 -18.33 1.67
CA ALA A 147 -33.20 -18.82 2.35
C ALA A 147 -31.98 -18.86 1.44
N LEU A 148 -30.78 -18.81 2.02
CA LEU A 148 -29.55 -19.10 1.27
C LEU A 148 -29.57 -20.54 0.77
N THR A 149 -29.14 -20.75 -0.47
CA THR A 149 -28.90 -22.10 -1.00
C THR A 149 -27.61 -22.67 -0.41
N ALA A 150 -27.45 -23.99 -0.51
CA ALA A 150 -26.21 -24.65 -0.11
C ALA A 150 -24.97 -24.12 -0.86
N ASP A 151 -25.15 -23.76 -2.15
CA ASP A 151 -24.08 -23.19 -2.97
C ASP A 151 -23.76 -21.76 -2.51
N GLU A 152 -24.76 -20.92 -2.24
CA GLU A 152 -24.56 -19.56 -1.71
C GLU A 152 -23.84 -19.59 -0.35
N MET A 153 -24.19 -20.55 0.53
CA MET A 153 -23.51 -20.74 1.81
C MET A 153 -22.05 -21.15 1.62
N LEU A 154 -21.76 -22.12 0.75
CA LEU A 154 -20.40 -22.56 0.45
C LEU A 154 -19.55 -21.41 -0.11
N GLU A 155 -20.11 -20.58 -0.99
CA GLU A 155 -19.39 -19.44 -1.55
C GLU A 155 -19.12 -18.34 -0.51
N LEU A 156 -20.03 -18.13 0.46
CA LEU A 156 -19.78 -17.26 1.60
C LEU A 156 -18.69 -17.80 2.52
N GLU A 157 -18.66 -19.10 2.78
CA GLU A 157 -17.59 -19.76 3.53
C GLU A 157 -16.23 -19.58 2.84
N ASP A 158 -16.18 -19.79 1.52
CA ASP A 158 -14.97 -19.58 0.71
C ASP A 158 -14.51 -18.10 0.76
N ALA A 159 -15.45 -17.15 0.69
CA ALA A 159 -15.17 -15.72 0.80
C ALA A 159 -14.65 -15.35 2.21
N ALA A 160 -15.29 -15.85 3.27
CA ALA A 160 -14.88 -15.64 4.64
C ALA A 160 -13.46 -16.19 4.89
N ALA A 161 -13.19 -17.41 4.42
CA ALA A 161 -11.88 -18.03 4.50
C ALA A 161 -10.80 -17.20 3.78
N SER A 162 -11.11 -16.66 2.59
CA SER A 162 -10.19 -15.79 1.87
C SER A 162 -9.88 -14.51 2.63
N ILE A 163 -10.88 -13.83 3.20
CA ILE A 163 -10.66 -12.62 3.99
C ILE A 163 -9.85 -12.92 5.25
N GLN A 164 -10.10 -14.06 5.89
CA GLN A 164 -9.35 -14.50 7.06
C GLN A 164 -7.87 -14.77 6.74
N GLN A 165 -7.56 -15.37 5.59
CA GLN A 165 -6.18 -15.55 5.13
C GLN A 165 -5.47 -14.20 4.89
N LEU A 166 -6.16 -13.23 4.27
CA LEU A 166 -5.62 -11.88 4.08
C LEU A 166 -5.36 -11.20 5.43
N LYS A 167 -6.29 -11.33 6.39
CA LYS A 167 -6.16 -10.80 7.75
C LYS A 167 -4.94 -11.39 8.47
N GLU A 168 -4.73 -12.70 8.35
CA GLU A 168 -3.57 -13.38 8.91
C GLU A 168 -2.26 -12.84 8.30
N ALA A 169 -2.20 -12.69 6.97
CA ALA A 169 -1.02 -12.12 6.30
C ALA A 169 -0.71 -10.69 6.79
N VAL A 170 -1.72 -9.83 6.97
CA VAL A 170 -1.51 -8.46 7.50
C VAL A 170 -1.06 -8.48 8.96
N SER A 171 -1.52 -9.44 9.75
CA SER A 171 -1.16 -9.55 11.17
C SER A 171 0.32 -9.86 11.41
N GLU A 172 1.04 -10.37 10.40
CA GLU A 172 2.49 -10.58 10.46
C GLU A 172 3.27 -9.26 10.50
N PHE A 173 2.66 -8.15 10.09
CA PHE A 173 3.30 -6.84 10.12
C PHE A 173 3.43 -6.29 11.56
N ASN A 174 4.62 -5.78 11.90
CA ASN A 174 4.86 -5.17 13.20
C ASN A 174 4.37 -3.71 13.23
N PHE A 175 3.14 -3.49 13.70
CA PHE A 175 2.56 -2.15 13.83
C PHE A 175 3.22 -1.25 14.90
N ALA A 176 4.08 -1.80 15.77
CA ALA A 176 4.74 -1.03 16.84
C ALA A 176 5.83 -0.07 16.34
N VAL A 177 6.13 -0.06 15.03
CA VAL A 177 7.16 0.81 14.43
C VAL A 177 6.71 2.26 14.19
N LYS A 178 5.43 2.56 14.44
CA LYS A 178 4.83 3.90 14.26
C LYS A 178 5.51 4.95 15.13
N GLY A 179 5.79 6.11 14.54
CA GLY A 179 6.33 7.27 15.26
C GLY A 179 7.86 7.33 15.39
N ASP A 180 8.59 6.29 14.98
CA ASP A 180 10.04 6.35 14.83
C ASP A 180 10.42 6.77 13.39
N ARG A 181 11.16 7.87 13.27
CA ARG A 181 11.54 8.45 11.97
C ARG A 181 12.37 7.49 11.12
N LEU A 182 13.31 6.76 11.73
CA LEU A 182 14.15 5.80 11.02
C LEU A 182 13.32 4.63 10.51
N SER A 183 12.38 4.16 11.31
CA SER A 183 11.42 3.13 10.92
C SER A 183 10.56 3.57 9.74
N MET A 184 10.02 4.79 9.74
CA MET A 184 9.24 5.30 8.59
C MET A 184 10.07 5.35 7.30
N ILE A 185 11.33 5.80 7.38
CA ILE A 185 12.24 5.80 6.22
C ILE A 185 12.50 4.35 5.73
N ARG A 186 12.64 3.38 6.64
CA ARG A 186 12.80 1.97 6.29
C ARG A 186 11.53 1.40 5.65
N LEU A 187 10.36 1.75 6.16
CA LEU A 187 9.08 1.36 5.56
C LEU A 187 8.95 1.92 4.15
N ALA A 188 9.26 3.20 3.89
CA ALA A 188 9.26 3.75 2.53
C ALA A 188 10.22 3.00 1.57
N GLY A 189 11.30 2.42 2.11
CA GLY A 189 12.21 1.56 1.37
C GLY A 189 11.75 0.12 1.15
N GLY A 190 10.54 -0.25 1.59
CA GLY A 190 10.00 -1.59 1.44
C GLY A 190 10.39 -2.59 2.54
N HIS A 191 11.11 -2.15 3.57
CA HIS A 191 11.52 -3.06 4.65
C HIS A 191 10.30 -3.50 5.48
N GLU A 192 10.30 -4.76 5.90
CA GLU A 192 9.33 -5.38 6.82
C GLU A 192 7.92 -5.60 6.24
N TRP A 193 7.41 -4.75 5.33
CA TRP A 193 6.05 -4.89 4.79
C TRP A 193 5.96 -5.46 3.36
N LEU A 194 7.02 -5.40 2.55
CA LEU A 194 6.98 -6.02 1.21
C LEU A 194 6.71 -7.54 1.24
N PRO A 195 7.24 -8.32 2.19
CA PRO A 195 6.86 -9.73 2.32
C PRO A 195 5.36 -9.92 2.57
N VAL A 196 4.75 -9.04 3.35
CA VAL A 196 3.29 -9.04 3.60
C VAL A 196 2.55 -8.74 2.31
N ALA A 197 2.95 -7.73 1.54
CA ALA A 197 2.36 -7.41 0.24
C ALA A 197 2.48 -8.57 -0.77
N ALA A 198 3.62 -9.26 -0.79
CA ALA A 198 3.81 -10.45 -1.63
C ALA A 198 2.84 -11.59 -1.26
N LYS A 199 2.70 -11.86 0.04
CA LYS A 199 1.74 -12.86 0.54
C LYS A 199 0.29 -12.48 0.25
N LEU A 200 -0.07 -11.20 0.39
CA LEU A 200 -1.38 -10.70 -0.01
C LEU A 200 -1.65 -10.93 -1.49
N GLN A 201 -0.70 -10.64 -2.37
CA GLN A 201 -0.86 -10.91 -3.80
C GLN A 201 -1.09 -12.39 -4.10
N GLU A 202 -0.31 -13.28 -3.47
CA GLU A 202 -0.44 -14.73 -3.64
C GLU A 202 -1.85 -15.20 -3.24
N LEU A 203 -2.33 -14.81 -2.07
CA LEU A 203 -3.65 -15.17 -1.57
C LEU A 203 -4.77 -14.64 -2.47
N LEU A 204 -4.65 -13.41 -2.98
CA LEU A 204 -5.60 -12.85 -3.92
C LEU A 204 -5.66 -13.68 -5.21
N LEU A 205 -4.50 -14.09 -5.74
CA LEU A 205 -4.43 -14.91 -6.96
C LEU A 205 -5.05 -16.31 -6.74
N VAL A 206 -4.77 -16.96 -5.61
CA VAL A 206 -5.33 -18.28 -5.28
C VAL A 206 -6.86 -18.25 -5.24
N PHE A 207 -7.44 -17.27 -4.54
CA PHE A 207 -8.90 -17.10 -4.50
C PHE A 207 -9.48 -16.83 -5.89
N ASN A 208 -8.79 -15.99 -6.66
CA ASN A 208 -9.20 -15.63 -8.01
C ASN A 208 -9.21 -16.86 -8.95
N GLU A 209 -8.29 -17.80 -8.79
CA GLU A 209 -8.26 -19.06 -9.54
C GLU A 209 -9.36 -20.02 -9.09
N GLY A 210 -9.53 -20.21 -7.77
CA GLY A 210 -10.50 -21.16 -7.20
C GLY A 210 -11.95 -20.90 -7.63
N MET A 211 -12.37 -19.64 -7.68
CA MET A 211 -13.73 -19.29 -8.13
C MET A 211 -13.94 -19.34 -9.65
N THR A 212 -12.87 -19.25 -10.46
CA THR A 212 -13.02 -19.26 -11.93
C THR A 212 -13.33 -20.66 -12.44
N LEU A 213 -12.76 -21.70 -11.80
CA LEU A 213 -13.01 -23.09 -12.18
C LEU A 213 -14.47 -23.51 -11.96
N LYS A 214 -15.13 -22.98 -10.93
CA LYS A 214 -16.55 -23.28 -10.62
C LYS A 214 -17.54 -22.76 -11.68
N LEU A 215 -17.18 -21.72 -12.46
CA LEU A 215 -18.05 -21.14 -13.50
C LEU A 215 -17.97 -21.86 -14.86
N THR A 216 -16.92 -22.66 -15.10
CA THR A 216 -16.74 -23.40 -16.36
C THR A 216 -17.28 -24.83 -16.32
N ASP A 217 -17.65 -25.32 -15.13
CA ASP A 217 -18.17 -26.68 -14.92
C ASP A 217 -19.71 -26.74 -14.88
N LEU A 218 -20.39 -25.65 -15.27
CA LEU A 218 -21.85 -25.54 -15.49
C LEU A 218 -22.17 -25.38 -16.98
#